data_AF-A0A6J5JW95-F1
#
_entry.id   AF-A0A6J5JW95-F1
#
_cell.length_a   1.000
_cell.length_b   1.000
_cell.length_c   1.000
_cell.angle_alpha   90.00
_cell.angle_beta   90.00
_cell.angle_gamma   90.00
#
_symmetry.space_group_name_H-M   'P 1'
#
loop_
_entity.id
_entity.type
_entity.pdbx_description
1 polymer ?
#
loop_
_entity_poly.entity_id
_entity_poly.type
_entity_poly.pdbx_seq_one_letter_code
_entity_poly.pdbx_strand_id
1 'polypeptide(L)'
;MSLASLDPKFLRRVGLLCCHCVRNIAYYRVGFVNEDGSGDLKQQTQFGATVNGDMLDIAVLEWCKLFADRKAVHHWRRGIRDEPEQQRFLEALLRHAGTNESGWTRYVDSVRVYRDKFVAHLGACQIFSVPRS
;
A
#
# COMPACT_ATOMS: atom_id res chain seq x y z
N MET A 1 30.03 -15.63 -9.14
CA MET A 1 28.72 -15.21 -9.68
C MET A 1 28.68 -13.70 -9.68
N SER A 2 28.44 -13.07 -10.85
CA SER A 2 28.42 -11.62 -10.98
C SER A 2 27.14 -11.05 -10.35
N LEU A 3 27.29 -10.35 -9.22
CA LEU A 3 26.26 -9.50 -8.64
C LEU A 3 26.06 -8.30 -9.58
N ALA A 4 25.26 -8.48 -10.63
CA ALA A 4 24.80 -7.33 -11.41
C ALA A 4 23.98 -6.42 -10.47
N SER A 5 24.59 -5.33 -10.02
CA SER A 5 23.97 -4.34 -9.14
C SER A 5 22.63 -3.90 -9.72
N LEU A 6 21.61 -3.80 -8.87
CA LEU A 6 20.32 -3.25 -9.27
C LEU A 6 20.50 -1.83 -9.82
N ASP A 7 19.73 -1.50 -10.86
CA ASP A 7 19.75 -0.15 -11.44
C ASP A 7 19.42 0.89 -10.35
N PRO A 8 20.31 1.84 -10.06
CA PRO A 8 20.06 2.89 -9.07
C PRO A 8 18.77 3.68 -9.33
N LYS A 9 18.39 3.86 -10.61
CA LYS A 9 17.12 4.54 -10.97
C LYS A 9 15.91 3.73 -10.53
N PHE A 10 15.98 2.40 -10.66
CA PHE A 10 14.93 1.49 -10.19
C PHE A 10 14.79 1.57 -8.67
N LEU A 11 15.90 1.44 -7.92
CA LEU A 11 15.89 1.52 -6.45
C LEU A 11 15.35 2.86 -5.96
N ARG A 12 15.74 3.96 -6.59
CA ARG A 12 15.21 5.29 -6.28
C ARG A 12 13.70 5.35 -6.46
N ARG A 13 13.15 4.78 -7.55
CA ARG A 13 11.70 4.76 -7.80
C ARG A 13 10.96 3.91 -6.77
N VAL A 14 11.49 2.74 -6.40
CA VAL A 14 10.93 1.91 -5.32
C VAL A 14 10.92 2.67 -4.00
N GLY A 15 12.02 3.34 -3.63
CA GLY A 15 12.08 4.17 -2.42
C GLY A 15 11.05 5.30 -2.42
N LEU A 16 10.89 6.01 -3.55
CA LEU A 16 9.87 7.05 -3.69
C LEU A 16 8.45 6.50 -3.53
N LEU A 17 8.16 5.31 -4.07
CA LEU A 17 6.87 4.65 -3.91
C LEU A 17 6.57 4.35 -2.45
N CYS A 18 7.54 3.84 -1.70
CA CYS A 18 7.41 3.62 -0.26
C CYS A 18 7.10 4.93 0.47
N CYS A 19 7.88 5.99 0.20
CA CYS A 19 7.65 7.30 0.81
C CYS A 19 6.27 7.88 0.47
N HIS A 20 5.82 7.74 -0.78
CA HIS A 20 4.51 8.21 -1.21
C HIS A 20 3.38 7.42 -0.54
N CYS A 21 3.50 6.10 -0.44
CA CYS A 21 2.54 5.26 0.25
C CYS A 21 2.40 5.69 1.72
N VAL A 22 3.52 5.75 2.46
CA VAL A 22 3.53 6.12 3.89
C VAL A 22 2.99 7.54 4.11
N ARG A 23 3.42 8.51 3.30
CA ARG A 23 2.96 9.90 3.40
C ARG A 23 1.46 10.02 3.21
N ASN A 24 0.90 9.35 2.21
CA ASN A 24 -0.53 9.42 1.95
C ASN A 24 -1.36 8.69 3.02
N ILE A 25 -0.87 7.58 3.58
CA ILE A 25 -1.48 6.95 4.77
C ILE A 25 -1.50 7.94 5.94
N ALA A 26 -0.39 8.64 6.18
CA ALA A 26 -0.32 9.63 7.25
C ALA A 26 -1.30 10.78 7.03
N TYR A 27 -1.42 11.30 5.80
CA TYR A 27 -2.38 12.36 5.46
C TYR A 27 -3.82 11.91 5.65
N TYR A 28 -4.18 10.71 5.18
CA TYR A 28 -5.50 10.14 5.41
C TYR A 28 -5.84 10.06 6.91
N ARG A 29 -4.91 9.58 7.74
CA ARG A 29 -5.09 9.45 9.19
C ARG A 29 -5.23 10.81 9.88
N VAL A 30 -4.35 11.77 9.56
CA VAL A 30 -4.40 13.13 10.13
C VAL A 30 -5.68 13.86 9.72
N GLY A 31 -6.31 13.46 8.60
CA GLY A 31 -7.62 13.93 8.19
C GLY A 31 -8.75 13.62 9.19
N PHE A 32 -8.60 12.64 10.07
CA PHE A 32 -9.59 12.28 11.11
C PHE A 32 -9.16 12.57 12.54
N VAL A 33 -7.85 12.73 12.79
CA VAL A 33 -7.30 12.73 14.15
C VAL A 33 -7.02 14.16 14.63
N ASN A 34 -7.72 14.57 15.69
CA ASN A 34 -7.45 15.75 16.50
C ASN A 34 -6.13 15.61 17.28
N GLU A 35 -5.68 16.70 17.90
CA GLU A 35 -4.42 16.72 18.67
C GLU A 35 -4.38 15.72 19.83
N ASP A 36 -5.54 15.31 20.34
CA ASP A 36 -5.71 14.34 21.43
C ASP A 36 -5.82 12.87 20.98
N GLY A 37 -5.74 12.59 19.67
CA GLY A 37 -5.84 11.24 19.13
C GLY A 37 -7.26 10.76 18.80
N SER A 38 -8.29 11.52 19.15
CA SER A 38 -9.70 11.26 18.79
C SER A 38 -10.10 12.03 17.53
N GLY A 39 -11.28 11.79 16.95
CA GLY A 39 -11.88 12.76 16.03
C GLY A 39 -12.67 12.20 14.86
N ASP A 40 -13.34 13.14 14.19
CA ASP A 40 -14.04 12.98 12.92
C ASP A 40 -13.23 13.65 11.81
N LEU A 41 -13.70 13.53 10.57
CA LEU A 41 -13.10 14.21 9.43
C LEU A 41 -12.96 15.72 9.70
N LYS A 42 -11.72 16.24 9.69
CA LYS A 42 -11.38 17.65 9.99
C LYS A 42 -12.06 18.65 9.08
N GLN A 43 -12.26 18.29 7.81
CA GLN A 43 -12.94 19.10 6.81
C GLN A 43 -14.17 18.35 6.32
N GLN A 44 -15.31 18.55 6.97
CA GLN A 44 -16.56 17.81 6.69
C GLN A 44 -17.26 18.22 5.39
N THR A 45 -16.65 19.09 4.58
CA THR A 45 -17.19 19.42 3.26
C THR A 45 -17.03 18.24 2.31
N GLN A 46 -17.86 18.17 1.27
CA GLN A 46 -17.71 17.17 0.20
C GLN A 46 -16.29 17.20 -0.37
N PHE A 47 -15.74 18.40 -0.59
CA PHE A 47 -14.35 18.57 -1.00
C PHE A 47 -13.35 17.96 -0.01
N GLY A 48 -13.49 18.23 1.29
CA GLY A 48 -12.59 17.68 2.30
C GLY A 48 -12.66 16.16 2.41
N ALA A 49 -13.86 15.59 2.31
CA ALA A 49 -14.08 14.15 2.29
C ALA A 49 -13.44 13.51 1.06
N THR A 50 -13.64 14.10 -0.13
CA THR A 50 -13.02 13.64 -1.37
C THR A 50 -11.50 13.69 -1.28
N VAL A 51 -10.92 14.83 -0.92
CA VAL A 51 -9.46 14.99 -0.84
C VAL A 51 -8.85 14.01 0.15
N ASN A 52 -9.50 13.79 1.30
CA ASN A 52 -9.02 12.82 2.27
C ASN A 52 -9.10 11.38 1.73
N GLY A 53 -10.21 11.02 1.09
CA GLY A 53 -10.38 9.73 0.41
C GLY A 53 -9.31 9.50 -0.67
N ASP A 54 -9.02 10.51 -1.49
CA ASP A 54 -8.00 10.45 -2.53
C ASP A 54 -6.61 10.11 -1.97
N MET A 55 -6.28 10.56 -0.75
CA MET A 55 -5.02 10.18 -0.10
C MET A 55 -4.96 8.67 0.14
N LEU A 56 -6.06 8.06 0.64
CA LEU A 56 -6.11 6.61 0.82
C LEU A 56 -6.00 5.87 -0.53
N ASP A 57 -6.67 6.36 -1.55
CA ASP A 57 -6.68 5.75 -2.87
C ASP A 57 -5.29 5.78 -3.52
N ILE A 58 -4.58 6.90 -3.43
CA ILE A 58 -3.17 6.98 -3.85
C ILE A 58 -2.30 6.02 -3.03
N ALA A 59 -2.47 5.96 -1.71
CA ALA A 59 -1.70 5.04 -0.87
C ALA A 59 -1.89 3.58 -1.29
N VAL A 60 -3.12 3.18 -1.60
CA VAL A 60 -3.47 1.84 -2.10
C VAL A 60 -2.84 1.58 -3.46
N LEU A 61 -2.88 2.53 -4.39
CA LEU A 61 -2.27 2.37 -5.71
C LEU A 61 -0.76 2.14 -5.60
N GLU A 62 -0.07 2.93 -4.78
CA GLU A 62 1.37 2.75 -4.56
C GLU A 62 1.70 1.46 -3.82
N TRP A 63 0.90 1.09 -2.83
CA TRP A 63 1.05 -0.19 -2.12
C TRP A 63 0.87 -1.38 -3.07
N CYS A 64 -0.14 -1.33 -3.95
CA CYS A 64 -0.41 -2.40 -4.92
C CYS A 64 0.76 -2.62 -5.91
N LYS A 65 1.42 -1.53 -6.35
CA LYS A 65 2.60 -1.62 -7.22
C LYS A 65 3.77 -2.33 -6.53
N LEU A 66 3.88 -2.22 -5.21
CA LEU A 66 4.94 -2.83 -4.41
C LEU A 66 4.64 -4.29 -4.08
N PHE A 67 3.41 -4.62 -3.67
CA PHE A 67 3.10 -5.90 -3.02
C PHE A 67 2.09 -6.80 -3.72
N ALA A 68 1.21 -6.22 -4.54
CA ALA A 68 0.01 -6.92 -4.99
C ALA A 68 0.10 -7.41 -6.43
N ASP A 69 0.66 -6.58 -7.31
CA ASP A 69 0.80 -6.93 -8.72
C ASP A 69 2.20 -7.48 -9.00
N ARG A 70 2.31 -8.81 -9.09
CA ARG A 70 3.57 -9.50 -9.43
C ARG A 70 4.16 -9.06 -10.77
N LYS A 71 3.33 -8.56 -11.70
CA LYS A 71 3.76 -8.06 -13.01
C LYS A 71 4.16 -6.59 -12.96
N ALA A 72 3.84 -5.86 -11.89
CA ALA A 72 4.20 -4.46 -11.76
C ALA A 72 5.72 -4.26 -11.81
N VAL A 73 6.13 -3.17 -12.46
CA VAL A 73 7.55 -2.81 -12.65
C VAL A 73 8.27 -2.71 -11.32
N HIS A 74 7.60 -2.23 -10.27
CA HIS A 74 8.18 -1.92 -8.96
C HIS A 74 7.88 -2.96 -7.88
N HIS A 75 7.39 -4.15 -8.27
CA HIS A 75 7.08 -5.20 -7.31
C HIS A 75 8.33 -5.60 -6.50
N TRP A 76 8.18 -5.82 -5.19
CA TRP A 76 9.30 -6.03 -4.27
C TRP A 76 10.27 -7.15 -4.71
N ARG A 77 9.75 -8.24 -5.30
CA ARG A 77 10.55 -9.35 -5.85
C ARG A 77 11.51 -8.94 -6.98
N ARG A 78 11.27 -7.80 -7.64
CA ARG A 78 12.20 -7.28 -8.66
C ARG A 78 13.37 -6.52 -8.05
N GLY A 79 13.19 -6.01 -6.83
CA GLY A 79 14.24 -5.35 -6.05
C GLY A 79 15.07 -6.29 -5.17
N ILE A 80 14.69 -7.57 -5.08
CA ILE A 80 15.41 -8.58 -4.33
C ILE A 80 15.54 -9.80 -5.25
N ARG A 81 16.71 -9.99 -5.88
CA ARG A 81 16.83 -10.95 -6.99
C ARG A 81 17.00 -12.39 -6.54
N ASP A 82 17.69 -12.60 -5.42
CA ASP A 82 18.03 -13.93 -4.96
C ASP A 82 16.87 -14.55 -4.18
N GLU A 83 16.45 -15.76 -4.56
CA GLU A 83 15.37 -16.50 -3.88
C GLU A 83 15.57 -16.59 -2.34
N PRO A 84 16.78 -16.88 -1.82
CA PRO A 84 17.01 -16.86 -0.38
C PRO A 84 16.85 -15.48 0.27
N GLU A 85 17.13 -14.39 -0.45
CA GLU A 85 16.87 -13.03 0.03
C GLU A 85 15.38 -12.69 -0.02
N GLN A 86 14.68 -13.12 -1.07
CA GLN A 86 13.24 -12.94 -1.18
C GLN A 86 12.51 -13.65 -0.04
N GLN A 87 12.92 -14.87 0.29
CA GLN A 87 12.35 -15.63 1.39
C GLN A 87 12.58 -14.95 2.74
N ARG A 88 13.82 -14.51 3.02
CA ARG A 88 14.14 -13.75 4.24
C ARG A 88 13.34 -12.46 4.35
N PHE A 89 13.15 -11.75 3.25
CA PHE A 89 12.33 -10.54 3.21
C PHE A 89 10.86 -10.86 3.50
N LEU A 90 10.30 -11.89 2.88
CA LEU A 90 8.92 -12.30 3.10
C LEU A 90 8.71 -12.72 4.56
N GLU A 91 9.59 -13.53 5.14
CA GLU A 91 9.52 -13.94 6.55
C GLU A 91 9.56 -12.73 7.50
N ALA A 92 10.45 -11.77 7.25
CA ALA A 92 10.51 -10.55 8.03
C ALA A 92 9.22 -9.72 7.89
N LEU A 93 8.70 -9.58 6.67
CA LEU A 93 7.45 -8.89 6.38
C LEU A 93 6.27 -9.53 7.13
N LEU A 94 6.13 -10.85 7.05
CA LEU A 94 5.08 -11.61 7.73
C LEU A 94 5.15 -11.45 9.25
N ARG A 95 6.36 -11.54 9.81
CA ARG A 95 6.61 -11.32 11.24
C ARG A 95 6.23 -9.91 11.68
N HIS A 96 6.63 -8.88 10.93
CA HIS A 96 6.29 -7.49 11.25
C HIS A 96 4.80 -7.20 11.08
N ALA A 97 4.13 -7.85 10.12
CA ALA A 97 2.70 -7.75 9.92
C ALA A 97 1.88 -8.64 10.88
N GLY A 98 2.54 -9.43 11.75
CA GLY A 98 1.87 -10.33 12.69
C GLY A 98 1.00 -11.39 12.01
N THR A 99 1.35 -11.83 10.79
CA THR A 99 0.55 -12.75 9.99
C THR A 99 1.39 -13.87 9.36
N ASN A 100 0.72 -14.86 8.76
CA ASN A 100 1.36 -15.93 7.99
C ASN A 100 1.10 -15.73 6.48
N GLU A 101 1.70 -16.56 5.62
CA GLU A 101 1.53 -16.44 4.16
C GLU A 101 0.07 -16.45 3.70
N SER A 102 -0.77 -17.29 4.32
CA SER A 102 -2.19 -17.36 3.97
C SER A 102 -2.93 -16.08 4.36
N GLY A 103 -2.64 -15.52 5.54
CA GLY A 103 -3.22 -14.27 6.01
C GLY A 103 -2.73 -13.08 5.19
N TRP A 104 -1.46 -13.06 4.85
CA TRP A 104 -0.87 -12.07 3.95
C TRP A 104 -1.51 -12.13 2.56
N THR A 105 -1.69 -13.31 1.99
CA THR A 105 -2.34 -13.47 0.69
C THR A 105 -3.77 -12.94 0.72
N ARG A 106 -4.55 -13.30 1.75
CA ARG A 106 -5.91 -12.75 1.95
C ARG A 106 -5.90 -11.23 2.09
N TYR A 107 -4.94 -10.68 2.81
CA TYR A 107 -4.80 -9.23 2.98
C TYR A 107 -4.47 -8.54 1.64
N VAL A 108 -3.46 -9.03 0.91
CA VAL A 108 -3.11 -8.54 -0.43
C VAL A 108 -4.32 -8.58 -1.37
N ASP A 109 -5.05 -9.69 -1.39
CA ASP A 109 -6.23 -9.83 -2.23
C ASP A 109 -7.35 -8.85 -1.82
N SER A 110 -7.53 -8.60 -0.52
CA SER A 110 -8.50 -7.60 -0.04
C SER A 110 -8.17 -6.18 -0.53
N VAL A 111 -6.89 -5.79 -0.49
CA VAL A 111 -6.43 -4.48 -0.98
C VAL A 111 -6.54 -4.38 -2.50
N ARG A 112 -6.28 -5.48 -3.22
CA ARG A 112 -6.50 -5.54 -4.68
C ARG A 112 -7.97 -5.36 -5.04
N VAL A 113 -8.87 -6.06 -4.34
CA VAL A 113 -10.31 -5.91 -4.53
C VAL A 113 -10.74 -4.49 -4.25
N TYR A 114 -10.22 -3.86 -3.17
CA TYR A 114 -10.49 -2.45 -2.88
C TYR A 114 -10.04 -1.55 -4.05
N ARG A 115 -8.80 -1.70 -4.51
CA ARG A 115 -8.27 -0.96 -5.67
C ARG A 115 -9.18 -1.14 -6.90
N ASP A 116 -9.47 -2.37 -7.26
CA ASP A 116 -10.17 -2.67 -8.50
C ASP A 116 -11.61 -2.17 -8.46
N LYS A 117 -12.32 -2.32 -7.33
CA LYS A 117 -13.75 -1.97 -7.23
C LYS A 117 -14.04 -0.51 -6.89
N PHE A 118 -13.12 0.17 -6.22
CA PHE A 118 -13.40 1.50 -5.67
C PHE A 118 -12.46 2.58 -6.20
N VAL A 119 -11.22 2.22 -6.57
CA VAL A 119 -10.21 3.20 -7.02
C VAL A 119 -10.07 3.22 -8.55
N ALA A 120 -9.99 2.05 -9.17
CA ALA A 120 -9.64 1.90 -10.60
C ALA A 120 -10.88 1.71 -11.50
N HIS A 121 -11.91 1.05 -11.00
CA HIS A 121 -13.21 0.98 -11.64
C HIS A 121 -14.20 1.67 -10.72
N LEU A 122 -14.94 2.66 -11.23
CA LEU A 122 -16.01 3.34 -10.53
C LEU A 122 -17.22 2.37 -10.41
N GLY A 123 -17.05 1.27 -9.66
CA GLY A 123 -17.70 -0.01 -9.93
C GLY A 123 -18.48 -0.64 -8.75
N ALA A 124 -19.79 -0.36 -8.73
CA ALA A 124 -20.90 -1.20 -8.28
C ALA A 124 -21.11 -1.58 -6.79
N CYS A 125 -20.15 -1.41 -5.88
CA CYS A 125 -20.37 -1.74 -4.47
C CYS A 125 -20.74 -0.49 -3.63
N GLN A 126 -21.93 -0.50 -2.99
CA GLN A 126 -22.40 0.59 -2.11
C GLN A 126 -21.82 0.57 -0.69
N ILE A 127 -21.12 -0.52 -0.29
CA ILE A 127 -20.60 -0.67 1.07
C ILE A 127 -19.08 -0.51 1.05
N PHE A 128 -18.63 0.51 1.77
CA PHE A 128 -17.22 0.88 1.96
C PHE A 128 -16.65 0.14 3.16
N SER A 129 -15.67 -0.73 2.95
CA SER A 129 -14.94 -1.41 4.02
C SER A 129 -13.44 -1.32 3.77
N VAL A 130 -12.78 -0.38 4.45
CA VAL A 130 -11.32 -0.25 4.43
C VAL A 130 -10.69 -1.47 5.13
N PRO A 131 -9.74 -2.17 4.50
CA PRO A 131 -9.01 -3.24 5.15
C PRO A 131 -8.32 -2.73 6.42
N ARG A 132 -8.54 -3.40 7.56
CA ARG A 132 -7.85 -3.09 8.82
C ARG A 132 -6.65 -4.04 8.95
N SER A 133 -5.48 -3.46 9.22
CA SER A 133 -4.26 -4.18 9.62
C SER A 133 -4.36 -4.65 11.06
#